data_AF-A0A835Y4Z9-F1
#
_entry.id   AF-A0A835Y4Z9-F1
#
_cell.length_a   1.000
_cell.length_b   1.000
_cell.length_c   1.000
_cell.angle_alpha   90.00
_cell.angle_beta   90.00
_cell.angle_gamma   90.00
#
_symmetry.space_group_name_H-M   'P 1'
#
loop_
_entity.id
_entity.type
_entity.pdbx_description
1 polymer ?
#
loop_
_entity_poly.entity_id
_entity_poly.type
_entity_poly.pdbx_seq_one_letter_code
_entity_poly.pdbx_strand_id
1 'polypeptide(L)'
;MMSDEIRSEVRRIVPTLTEDRYKGQSGKIAVLGGCTEYTGAPYFAAFAALAVGADLSHIFCSTAAAPVIKGYSPDLLVHPYFMQTADLVARQPSAPQPAPGSSGAAAAQAAAASQAAAAAAHVAEATAEVEGWFNRLDCLVVGPGLGRDPLLLDIARSVIIRARALKMPLVLDGDGLFLVAREPELVAGYTNCVLTPNLNEFRRLASTLGVSLHGPNNDRSSKLLEVTAHLRGPTLVSKGPVDAICDGKVTMICNASGGAKRCGSQGDILAGTIATFIAWTLAFLDSARQSAEVEVVILPEINPMVLASYGACLVTRTAAAYAFAARKRAMAASDMLSQLGSAMEMLFDSAGTGGGGGAGGGGQGQGLLQAHTSGQPATMVGVGGAGA
;
A
#
# COMPACT_ATOMS: atom_id res chain seq x y z
N MET A 1 16.15 16.02 -10.96
CA MET A 1 17.10 15.23 -10.15
C MET A 1 17.50 14.01 -10.93
N MET A 2 18.80 13.68 -10.99
CA MET A 2 19.28 12.53 -11.75
C MET A 2 18.77 11.25 -11.06
N SER A 3 18.31 10.26 -11.84
CA SER A 3 17.73 9.02 -11.33
C SER A 3 18.64 8.25 -10.36
N ASP A 4 19.95 8.48 -10.47
CA ASP A 4 20.96 7.76 -9.71
C ASP A 4 21.12 8.27 -8.28
N GLU A 5 20.93 9.59 -8.06
CA GLU A 5 20.92 10.20 -6.72
C GLU A 5 19.77 9.64 -5.88
N ILE A 6 18.56 9.60 -6.45
CA ILE A 6 17.38 9.04 -5.79
C ILE A 6 17.58 7.55 -5.48
N ARG A 7 18.18 6.78 -6.39
CA ARG A 7 18.49 5.35 -6.16
C ARG A 7 19.48 5.17 -5.02
N SER A 8 20.47 6.06 -4.90
CA SER A 8 21.40 6.09 -3.76
C SER A 8 20.66 6.35 -2.45
N GLU A 9 19.73 7.31 -2.42
CA GLU A 9 18.93 7.59 -1.23
C GLU A 9 18.01 6.42 -0.85
N VAL A 10 17.41 5.75 -1.84
CA VAL A 10 16.63 4.52 -1.58
C VAL A 10 17.51 3.42 -1.00
N ARG A 11 18.76 3.25 -1.46
CA ARG A 11 19.69 2.26 -0.90
C ARG A 11 19.97 2.53 0.58
N ARG A 12 20.07 3.78 0.99
CA ARG A 12 20.38 4.16 2.39
C ARG A 12 19.25 3.82 3.36
N ILE A 13 17.99 3.89 2.93
CA ILE A 13 16.85 3.56 3.78
C ILE A 13 16.62 2.05 3.93
N VAL A 14 17.15 1.22 3.02
CA VAL A 14 17.02 -0.24 3.13
C VAL A 14 17.92 -0.74 4.27
N PRO A 15 17.36 -1.41 5.29
CA PRO A 15 18.14 -1.93 6.41
C PRO A 15 19.18 -2.96 5.96
N THR A 16 20.44 -2.78 6.39
CA THR A 16 21.44 -3.85 6.27
C THR A 16 21.11 -4.99 7.24
N LEU A 17 21.24 -6.22 6.76
CA LEU A 17 21.11 -7.42 7.60
C LEU A 17 22.37 -7.57 8.46
N THR A 18 22.21 -7.50 9.77
CA THR A 18 23.28 -7.57 10.76
C THR A 18 22.88 -8.48 11.93
N GLU A 19 23.87 -9.07 12.62
CA GLU A 19 23.64 -10.03 13.71
C GLU A 19 23.13 -9.40 15.01
N ASP A 20 23.24 -8.08 15.16
CA ASP A 20 22.86 -7.32 16.35
C ASP A 20 21.38 -6.87 16.36
N ARG A 21 20.64 -7.09 15.26
CA ARG A 21 19.22 -6.73 15.15
C ARG A 21 18.32 -7.89 15.55
N TYR A 22 17.18 -7.57 16.15
CA TYR A 22 16.16 -8.53 16.56
C TYR A 22 14.82 -8.31 15.87
N LYS A 23 13.98 -9.35 15.92
CA LYS A 23 12.65 -9.38 15.31
C LYS A 23 11.79 -8.19 15.75
N GLY A 24 11.33 -7.41 14.78
CA GLY A 24 10.47 -6.24 14.95
C GLY A 24 11.19 -4.90 14.76
N GLN A 25 12.50 -4.90 14.47
CA GLN A 25 13.30 -3.70 14.20
C GLN A 25 13.40 -3.36 12.71
N SER A 26 12.97 -4.26 11.83
CA SER A 26 12.98 -4.12 10.36
C SER A 26 11.57 -4.11 9.77
N GLY A 27 10.57 -3.70 10.55
CA GLY A 27 9.21 -3.43 10.07
C GLY A 27 8.16 -4.39 10.59
N LYS A 28 7.10 -3.84 11.19
CA LYS A 28 5.89 -4.53 11.62
C LYS A 28 4.72 -3.93 10.85
N ILE A 29 4.29 -4.61 9.79
CA ILE A 29 3.30 -4.13 8.85
C ILE A 29 1.94 -4.74 9.17
N ALA A 30 0.86 -3.98 9.00
CA ALA A 30 -0.49 -4.51 9.08
C ALA A 30 -1.29 -4.20 7.82
N VAL A 31 -2.24 -5.08 7.50
CA VAL A 31 -3.23 -4.90 6.44
C VAL A 31 -4.63 -5.01 7.04
N LEU A 32 -5.43 -3.95 6.92
CA LEU A 32 -6.87 -3.95 7.17
C LEU A 32 -7.59 -4.21 5.85
N GLY A 33 -8.25 -5.35 5.74
CA GLY A 33 -8.91 -5.77 4.51
C GLY A 33 -9.52 -7.17 4.64
N GLY A 34 -9.77 -7.84 3.52
CA GLY A 34 -10.30 -9.20 3.52
C GLY A 34 -11.75 -9.33 4.02
N CYS A 35 -12.68 -9.32 3.08
CA CYS A 35 -14.04 -9.83 3.27
C CYS A 35 -14.14 -11.30 2.82
N THR A 36 -15.32 -11.90 3.01
CA THR A 36 -15.62 -13.30 2.65
C THR A 36 -15.22 -13.64 1.22
N GLU A 37 -15.45 -12.72 0.29
CA GLU A 37 -15.21 -12.91 -1.14
C GLU A 37 -13.77 -12.64 -1.58
N TYR A 38 -13.06 -11.73 -0.89
CA TYR A 38 -11.77 -11.19 -1.34
C TYR A 38 -10.63 -11.48 -0.37
N THR A 39 -10.35 -12.76 -0.16
CA THR A 39 -9.30 -13.25 0.77
C THR A 39 -7.88 -13.15 0.20
N GLY A 40 -7.72 -13.19 -1.12
CA GLY A 40 -6.40 -13.19 -1.77
C GLY A 40 -5.68 -11.84 -1.71
N ALA A 41 -6.42 -10.73 -1.86
CA ALA A 41 -5.85 -9.38 -1.85
C ALA A 41 -5.10 -9.02 -0.55
N PRO A 42 -5.68 -9.19 0.66
CA PRO A 42 -4.95 -8.92 1.90
C PRO A 42 -3.75 -9.85 2.08
N TYR A 43 -3.82 -11.10 1.60
CA TYR A 43 -2.68 -12.02 1.58
C TYR A 43 -1.53 -11.48 0.73
N PHE A 44 -1.80 -11.07 -0.51
CA PHE A 44 -0.74 -10.55 -1.38
C PHE A 44 -0.08 -9.29 -0.83
N ALA A 45 -0.85 -8.38 -0.22
CA ALA A 45 -0.29 -7.21 0.44
C ALA A 45 0.57 -7.59 1.66
N ALA A 46 0.04 -8.41 2.56
CA ALA A 46 0.72 -8.76 3.79
C ALA A 46 1.97 -9.62 3.54
N PHE A 47 1.89 -10.59 2.62
CA PHE A 47 3.02 -11.45 2.28
C PHE A 47 4.07 -10.72 1.45
N ALA A 48 3.67 -9.74 0.62
CA ALA A 48 4.64 -8.89 -0.07
C ALA A 48 5.51 -8.11 0.92
N ALA A 49 4.95 -7.64 2.05
CA ALA A 49 5.73 -7.01 3.09
C ALA A 49 6.81 -7.95 3.66
N LEU A 50 6.44 -9.20 3.97
CA LEU A 50 7.41 -10.22 4.43
C LEU A 50 8.47 -10.54 3.36
N ALA A 51 8.03 -10.75 2.12
CA ALA A 51 8.91 -11.11 1.00
C ALA A 51 9.90 -9.99 0.62
N VAL A 52 9.57 -8.74 0.93
CA VAL A 52 10.47 -7.58 0.78
C VAL A 52 11.45 -7.48 1.94
N GLY A 53 11.05 -7.89 3.15
CA GLY A 53 11.93 -7.95 4.32
C GLY A 53 11.35 -7.39 5.62
N ALA A 54 10.04 -7.17 5.72
CA ALA A 54 9.40 -6.87 6.99
C ALA A 54 9.50 -8.07 7.95
N ASP A 55 9.73 -7.81 9.23
CA ASP A 55 9.89 -8.86 10.27
C ASP A 55 8.56 -9.50 10.67
N LEU A 56 7.49 -8.70 10.63
CA LEU A 56 6.15 -9.09 11.08
C LEU A 56 5.09 -8.52 10.15
N SER A 57 4.09 -9.34 9.84
CA SER A 57 2.97 -8.95 8.99
C SER A 57 1.65 -9.43 9.58
N HIS A 58 0.76 -8.47 9.83
CA HIS A 58 -0.55 -8.67 10.45
C HIS A 58 -1.66 -8.47 9.41
N ILE A 59 -2.74 -9.24 9.52
CA ILE A 59 -3.96 -9.01 8.73
C ILE A 59 -5.13 -8.87 9.70
N PHE A 60 -5.82 -7.73 9.68
CA PHE A 60 -7.12 -7.54 10.31
C PHE A 60 -8.20 -7.76 9.25
N CYS A 61 -9.07 -8.75 9.46
CA CYS A 61 -10.05 -9.14 8.46
C CYS A 61 -11.39 -9.60 9.03
N SER A 62 -12.32 -9.93 8.13
CA SER A 62 -13.57 -10.55 8.54
C SER A 62 -13.37 -11.93 9.16
N THR A 63 -14.26 -12.29 10.08
CA THR A 63 -14.27 -13.61 10.72
C THR A 63 -14.40 -14.74 9.71
N ALA A 64 -15.16 -14.51 8.63
CA ALA A 64 -15.37 -15.48 7.56
C ALA A 64 -14.15 -15.60 6.62
N ALA A 65 -13.39 -14.52 6.40
CA ALA A 65 -12.18 -14.53 5.58
C ALA A 65 -10.99 -15.24 6.25
N ALA A 66 -10.91 -15.17 7.58
CA ALA A 66 -9.72 -15.57 8.32
C ALA A 66 -9.29 -17.03 8.14
N PRO A 67 -10.18 -18.06 8.12
CA PRO A 67 -9.77 -19.44 7.89
C PRO A 67 -9.06 -19.64 6.55
N VAL A 68 -9.55 -18.97 5.50
CA VAL A 68 -8.96 -19.05 4.15
C VAL A 68 -7.60 -18.37 4.12
N ILE A 69 -7.50 -17.16 4.68
CA ILE A 69 -6.25 -16.39 4.71
C ILE A 69 -5.16 -17.14 5.50
N LYS A 70 -5.51 -17.70 6.68
CA LYS A 70 -4.61 -18.53 7.48
C LYS A 70 -4.14 -19.79 6.75
N GLY A 71 -4.96 -20.30 5.81
CA GLY A 71 -4.61 -21.43 4.96
C GLY A 71 -3.57 -21.12 3.89
N TYR A 72 -3.31 -19.84 3.57
CA TYR A 72 -2.33 -19.47 2.54
C TYR A 72 -0.88 -19.48 3.05
N SER A 73 -0.63 -19.05 4.29
CA SER A 73 0.70 -19.08 4.89
C SER A 73 0.62 -19.06 6.43
N PRO A 74 1.46 -19.86 7.12
CA PRO A 74 1.57 -19.82 8.58
C PRO A 74 2.38 -18.63 9.11
N ASP A 75 3.07 -17.88 8.24
CA ASP A 75 3.95 -16.76 8.63
C ASP A 75 3.14 -15.48 8.95
N LEU A 76 1.87 -15.44 8.54
CA LEU A 76 0.99 -14.29 8.71
C LEU A 76 0.23 -14.34 10.04
N LEU A 77 0.20 -13.19 10.74
CA LEU A 77 -0.60 -13.03 11.96
C LEU A 77 -2.01 -12.53 11.59
N VAL A 78 -2.99 -13.43 11.55
CA VAL A 78 -4.35 -13.12 11.08
C VAL A 78 -5.34 -12.96 12.23
N HIS A 79 -5.97 -11.78 12.30
CA HIS A 79 -6.84 -11.28 13.36
C HIS A 79 -8.29 -11.10 12.85
N PRO A 80 -9.22 -12.01 13.19
CA PRO A 80 -10.60 -12.01 12.71
C PRO A 80 -11.52 -11.07 13.52
N TYR A 81 -11.30 -9.76 13.46
CA TYR A 81 -12.06 -8.80 14.27
C TYR A 81 -13.35 -8.29 13.62
N PHE A 82 -13.55 -8.49 12.32
CA PHE A 82 -14.67 -7.87 11.61
C PHE A 82 -15.81 -8.85 11.33
N MET A 83 -17.05 -8.42 11.54
CA MET A 83 -18.22 -9.09 10.98
C MET A 83 -18.65 -8.35 9.72
N GLN A 84 -19.28 -9.06 8.77
CA GLN A 84 -20.00 -8.41 7.69
C GLN A 84 -21.45 -8.15 8.10
N THR A 85 -22.13 -7.22 7.40
CA THR A 85 -23.52 -6.85 7.70
C THR A 85 -24.43 -8.07 7.79
N ALA A 86 -24.30 -9.01 6.86
CA ALA A 86 -25.09 -10.24 6.85
C ALA A 86 -24.87 -11.11 8.10
N ASP A 87 -23.62 -11.26 8.54
CA ASP A 87 -23.27 -12.05 9.74
C ASP A 87 -23.80 -11.38 11.01
N LEU A 88 -23.72 -10.05 11.07
CA LEU A 88 -24.23 -9.28 12.20
C LEU A 88 -25.75 -9.43 12.32
N VAL A 89 -26.47 -9.32 11.20
CA VAL A 89 -27.93 -9.51 11.16
C VAL A 89 -28.31 -10.94 11.55
N ALA A 90 -27.57 -11.95 11.08
CA ALA A 90 -27.85 -13.36 11.40
C ALA A 90 -27.66 -13.70 12.90
N ARG A 91 -26.83 -12.95 13.63
CA ARG A 91 -26.62 -13.14 15.08
C ARG A 91 -27.68 -12.51 15.96
N GLN A 92 -28.52 -11.62 15.42
CA GLN A 92 -29.55 -10.96 16.23
C GLN A 92 -30.71 -11.93 16.50
N PRO A 93 -31.25 -11.95 17.74
CA PRO A 93 -32.46 -12.69 18.03
C PRO A 93 -33.59 -12.20 17.11
N SER A 94 -34.45 -13.11 16.66
CA SER A 94 -35.61 -12.77 15.85
C SER A 94 -36.43 -11.68 16.54
N ALA A 95 -36.77 -10.62 15.79
CA ALA A 95 -37.55 -9.52 16.33
C ALA A 95 -38.84 -10.07 16.97
N PRO A 96 -39.24 -9.59 18.16
CA PRO A 96 -40.50 -9.98 18.76
C PRO A 96 -41.64 -9.68 17.78
N GLN A 97 -42.60 -10.62 17.65
CA GLN A 97 -43.73 -10.42 16.74
C GLN A 97 -44.46 -9.12 17.10
N PRO A 98 -44.85 -8.30 16.11
CA PRO A 98 -45.53 -7.04 16.35
C PRO A 98 -46.79 -7.30 17.17
N ALA A 99 -47.00 -6.51 18.23
CA ALA A 99 -48.22 -6.59 19.02
C ALA A 99 -49.44 -6.40 18.09
N PRO A 100 -50.53 -7.17 18.26
CA PRO A 100 -51.72 -7.05 17.44
C PRO A 100 -52.26 -5.62 17.52
N GLY A 101 -52.27 -4.92 16.38
CA GLY A 101 -52.71 -3.51 16.28
C GLY A 101 -51.59 -2.48 16.07
N SER A 102 -50.31 -2.88 16.10
CA SER A 102 -49.19 -1.99 15.75
C SER A 102 -49.08 -1.83 14.23
N SER A 103 -48.79 -0.61 13.76
CA SER A 103 -48.52 -0.39 12.33
C SER A 103 -47.19 -1.04 11.97
N GLY A 104 -47.14 -1.80 10.87
CA GLY A 104 -45.91 -2.49 10.44
C GLY A 104 -44.72 -1.54 10.23
N ALA A 105 -44.99 -0.26 9.98
CA ALA A 105 -43.97 0.79 9.86
C ALA A 105 -43.23 1.06 11.19
N ALA A 106 -43.93 1.11 12.32
CA ALA A 106 -43.30 1.39 13.61
C ALA A 106 -42.41 0.22 14.07
N ALA A 107 -42.86 -1.02 13.86
CA ALA A 107 -42.07 -2.21 14.16
C ALA A 107 -40.82 -2.31 13.26
N ALA A 108 -40.96 -2.02 11.95
CA ALA A 108 -39.82 -1.99 11.02
C ALA A 108 -38.79 -0.90 11.38
N GLN A 109 -39.25 0.28 11.82
CA GLN A 109 -38.38 1.37 12.23
C GLN A 109 -37.62 1.05 13.52
N ALA A 110 -38.28 0.40 14.49
CA ALA A 110 -37.63 -0.07 15.72
C ALA A 110 -36.57 -1.15 15.42
N ALA A 111 -36.86 -2.09 14.52
CA ALA A 111 -35.90 -3.12 14.09
C ALA A 111 -34.68 -2.50 13.39
N ALA A 112 -34.89 -1.54 12.49
CA ALA A 112 -33.81 -0.82 11.82
C ALA A 112 -32.94 -0.02 12.80
N ALA A 113 -33.55 0.64 13.79
CA ALA A 113 -32.81 1.37 14.84
C ALA A 113 -31.96 0.42 15.70
N SER A 114 -32.51 -0.75 16.07
CA SER A 114 -31.76 -1.78 16.80
C SER A 114 -30.58 -2.33 15.99
N GLN A 115 -30.78 -2.56 14.69
CA GLN A 115 -29.71 -2.99 13.78
C GLN A 115 -28.60 -1.95 13.66
N ALA A 116 -28.96 -0.67 13.50
CA ALA A 116 -28.00 0.42 13.44
C ALA A 116 -27.20 0.55 14.75
N ALA A 117 -27.85 0.40 15.91
CA ALA A 117 -27.18 0.42 17.21
C ALA A 117 -26.17 -0.73 17.36
N ALA A 118 -26.55 -1.95 16.93
CA ALA A 118 -25.64 -3.10 16.95
C ALA A 118 -24.46 -2.93 15.98
N ALA A 119 -24.69 -2.37 14.79
CA ALA A 119 -23.64 -2.06 13.83
C ALA A 119 -22.66 -1.04 14.41
N ALA A 120 -23.15 0.05 15.01
CA ALA A 120 -22.31 1.06 15.65
C ALA A 120 -21.50 0.48 16.82
N ALA A 121 -22.09 -0.40 17.63
CA ALA A 121 -21.38 -1.08 18.72
C ALA A 121 -20.25 -1.97 18.17
N HIS A 122 -20.53 -2.76 17.13
CA HIS A 122 -19.52 -3.62 16.49
C HIS A 122 -18.40 -2.80 15.83
N VAL A 123 -18.71 -1.66 15.20
CA VAL A 123 -17.71 -0.73 14.67
C VAL A 123 -16.78 -0.24 15.77
N ALA A 124 -17.33 0.17 16.92
CA ALA A 124 -16.55 0.66 18.04
C ALA A 124 -15.63 -0.43 18.63
N GLU A 125 -16.17 -1.64 18.83
CA GLU A 125 -15.41 -2.80 19.32
C GLU A 125 -14.27 -3.17 18.37
N ALA A 126 -14.58 -3.39 17.09
CA ALA A 126 -13.58 -3.74 16.08
C ALA A 126 -12.50 -2.66 15.91
N THR A 127 -12.88 -1.38 16.00
CA THR A 127 -11.93 -0.27 15.95
C THR A 127 -10.99 -0.34 17.15
N ALA A 128 -11.50 -0.57 18.36
CA ALA A 128 -10.71 -0.64 19.58
C ALA A 128 -9.72 -1.81 19.56
N GLU A 129 -10.13 -2.98 19.07
CA GLU A 129 -9.26 -4.14 18.88
C GLU A 129 -8.08 -3.82 17.97
N VAL A 130 -8.32 -3.18 16.81
CA VAL A 130 -7.27 -2.78 15.87
C VAL A 130 -6.37 -1.68 16.47
N GLU A 131 -6.96 -0.68 17.13
CA GLU A 131 -6.23 0.41 17.78
C GLU A 131 -5.27 -0.10 18.86
N GLY A 132 -5.64 -1.17 19.57
CA GLY A 132 -4.77 -1.83 20.56
C GLY A 132 -3.45 -2.37 20.00
N TRP A 133 -3.35 -2.53 18.67
CA TRP A 133 -2.11 -2.94 18.01
C TRP A 133 -1.23 -1.79 17.53
N PHE A 134 -1.73 -0.55 17.49
CA PHE A 134 -1.02 0.55 16.83
C PHE A 134 0.39 0.80 17.40
N ASN A 135 0.61 0.70 18.70
CA ASN A 135 1.94 0.84 19.28
C ASN A 135 2.95 -0.26 18.87
N ARG A 136 2.47 -1.32 18.22
CA ARG A 136 3.26 -2.47 17.74
C ARG A 136 3.36 -2.51 16.23
N LEU A 137 2.85 -1.51 15.52
CA LEU A 137 2.85 -1.44 14.06
C LEU A 137 3.64 -0.22 13.61
N ASP A 138 4.37 -0.35 12.50
CA ASP A 138 5.12 0.76 11.91
C ASP A 138 4.38 1.36 10.71
N CYS A 139 3.49 0.61 10.06
CA CYS A 139 2.61 1.09 9.00
C CYS A 139 1.36 0.22 8.85
N LEU A 140 0.23 0.85 8.51
CA LEU A 140 -1.05 0.19 8.25
C LEU A 140 -1.49 0.41 6.80
N VAL A 141 -1.67 -0.69 6.07
CA VAL A 141 -2.32 -0.73 4.76
C VAL A 141 -3.83 -0.89 4.97
N VAL A 142 -4.66 -0.14 4.26
CA VAL A 142 -6.13 -0.26 4.33
C VAL A 142 -6.70 -0.42 2.93
N GLY A 143 -7.56 -1.44 2.78
CA GLY A 143 -8.39 -1.62 1.59
C GLY A 143 -8.19 -2.91 0.77
N PRO A 144 -7.03 -3.59 0.75
CA PRO A 144 -6.87 -4.86 0.02
C PRO A 144 -7.95 -5.88 0.37
N GLY A 145 -8.86 -6.12 -0.56
CA GLY A 145 -9.99 -7.05 -0.40
C GLY A 145 -11.00 -6.66 0.69
N LEU A 146 -11.08 -5.39 1.09
CA LEU A 146 -12.05 -4.93 2.10
C LEU A 146 -13.50 -5.11 1.62
N GLY A 147 -13.75 -4.94 0.32
CA GLY A 147 -15.09 -4.96 -0.23
C GLY A 147 -15.88 -3.69 0.10
N ARG A 148 -17.18 -3.72 -0.20
CA ARG A 148 -18.09 -2.56 -0.04
C ARG A 148 -19.29 -2.85 0.86
N ASP A 149 -19.14 -3.84 1.73
CA ASP A 149 -20.06 -4.06 2.83
C ASP A 149 -20.09 -2.81 3.73
N PRO A 150 -21.26 -2.21 4.03
CA PRO A 150 -21.34 -0.98 4.81
C PRO A 150 -20.64 -1.06 6.17
N LEU A 151 -20.80 -2.17 6.89
CA LEU A 151 -20.19 -2.37 8.20
C LEU A 151 -18.66 -2.39 8.11
N LEU A 152 -18.09 -3.12 7.14
CA LEU A 152 -16.63 -3.12 6.92
C LEU A 152 -16.09 -1.73 6.52
N LEU A 153 -16.83 -0.99 5.69
CA LEU A 153 -16.46 0.38 5.31
C LEU A 153 -16.47 1.32 6.52
N ASP A 154 -17.45 1.20 7.42
CA ASP A 154 -17.53 2.00 8.64
C ASP A 154 -16.40 1.68 9.63
N ILE A 155 -16.04 0.39 9.77
CA ILE A 155 -14.87 -0.03 10.54
C ILE A 155 -13.59 0.58 9.96
N ALA A 156 -13.34 0.40 8.66
CA ALA A 156 -12.14 0.92 8.00
C ALA A 156 -12.04 2.45 8.12
N ARG A 157 -13.16 3.16 7.92
CA ARG A 157 -13.25 4.62 8.13
C ARG A 157 -12.87 5.01 9.55
N SER A 158 -13.45 4.34 10.55
CA SER A 158 -13.17 4.59 11.96
C SER A 158 -11.70 4.34 12.30
N VAL A 159 -11.13 3.23 11.84
CA VAL A 159 -9.70 2.91 12.02
C VAL A 159 -8.79 3.94 11.37
N ILE A 160 -9.09 4.43 10.15
CA ILE A 160 -8.32 5.49 9.49
C ILE A 160 -8.30 6.77 10.35
N ILE A 161 -9.45 7.17 10.92
CA ILE A 161 -9.55 8.34 11.78
C ILE A 161 -8.66 8.19 13.03
N ARG A 162 -8.70 7.03 13.69
CA ARG A 162 -7.90 6.75 14.89
C ARG A 162 -6.40 6.66 14.57
N ALA A 163 -6.04 5.99 13.49
CA ALA A 163 -4.66 5.88 13.01
C ALA A 163 -4.08 7.27 12.71
N ARG A 164 -4.83 8.13 12.02
CA ARG A 164 -4.43 9.53 11.77
C ARG A 164 -4.25 10.33 13.05
N ALA A 165 -5.16 10.20 14.02
CA ALA A 165 -5.05 10.90 15.30
C ALA A 165 -3.76 10.52 16.06
N LEU A 166 -3.29 9.28 15.89
CA LEU A 166 -2.06 8.75 16.48
C LEU A 166 -0.83 8.85 15.55
N LYS A 167 -0.95 9.58 14.43
CA LYS A 167 0.13 9.80 13.44
C LYS A 167 0.71 8.52 12.82
N MET A 168 -0.07 7.43 12.85
CA MET A 168 0.28 6.14 12.25
C MET A 168 0.42 6.26 10.72
N PRO A 169 1.54 5.82 10.12
CA PRO A 169 1.69 5.84 8.67
C PRO A 169 0.67 4.94 7.96
N LEU A 170 0.01 5.48 6.92
CA LEU A 170 -1.05 4.81 6.18
C LEU A 170 -0.69 4.58 4.70
N VAL A 171 -1.10 3.42 4.18
CA VAL A 171 -1.19 3.16 2.74
C VAL A 171 -2.64 2.79 2.41
N LEU A 172 -3.30 3.56 1.56
CA LEU A 172 -4.69 3.30 1.16
C LEU A 172 -4.72 2.81 -0.29
N ASP A 173 -5.17 1.57 -0.47
CA ASP A 173 -5.32 0.93 -1.79
C ASP A 173 -6.76 0.41 -1.98
N GLY A 174 -7.17 0.17 -3.22
CA GLY A 174 -8.45 -0.48 -3.52
C GLY A 174 -9.66 0.20 -2.86
N ASP A 175 -10.39 -0.53 -2.01
CA ASP A 175 -11.58 0.02 -1.33
C ASP A 175 -11.23 1.04 -0.21
N GLY A 176 -9.98 1.09 0.25
CA GLY A 176 -9.49 2.23 1.06
C GLY A 176 -9.52 3.53 0.26
N LEU A 177 -9.19 3.49 -1.03
CA LEU A 177 -9.34 4.62 -1.95
C LEU A 177 -10.80 4.90 -2.31
N PHE A 178 -11.66 3.89 -2.27
CA PHE A 178 -13.10 4.11 -2.42
C PHE A 178 -13.66 4.97 -1.28
N LEU A 179 -13.22 4.75 -0.04
CA LEU A 179 -13.55 5.62 1.10
C LEU A 179 -13.04 7.04 0.88
N VAL A 180 -11.76 7.21 0.55
CA VAL A 180 -11.15 8.53 0.31
C VAL A 180 -11.82 9.28 -0.84
N ALA A 181 -12.19 8.58 -1.92
CA ALA A 181 -12.88 9.22 -3.04
C ALA A 181 -14.30 9.69 -2.67
N ARG A 182 -14.92 9.16 -1.61
CA ARG A 182 -16.22 9.64 -1.09
C ARG A 182 -16.05 10.72 -0.04
N GLU A 183 -14.98 10.63 0.76
CA GLU A 183 -14.69 11.54 1.86
C GLU A 183 -13.18 11.90 1.86
N PRO A 184 -12.75 12.84 0.98
CA PRO A 184 -11.33 13.21 0.88
C PRO A 184 -10.76 13.77 2.19
N GLU A 185 -11.60 14.34 3.04
CA GLU A 185 -11.24 14.88 4.36
C GLU A 185 -10.69 13.82 5.34
N LEU A 186 -10.92 12.52 5.09
CA LEU A 186 -10.29 11.44 5.85
C LEU A 186 -8.76 11.57 5.86
N VAL A 187 -8.19 11.98 4.73
CA VAL A 187 -6.74 12.08 4.52
C VAL A 187 -6.26 13.50 4.24
N ALA A 188 -7.16 14.46 4.05
CA ALA A 188 -6.77 15.84 3.76
C ALA A 188 -5.87 16.40 4.88
N GLY A 189 -4.74 17.00 4.50
CA GLY A 189 -3.76 17.50 5.46
C GLY A 189 -2.82 16.44 6.07
N TYR A 190 -2.98 15.16 5.73
CA TYR A 190 -2.23 14.08 6.37
C TYR A 190 -1.03 13.62 5.55
N THR A 191 0.18 14.02 5.96
CA THR A 191 1.43 13.75 5.23
C THR A 191 1.95 12.33 5.39
N ASN A 192 1.60 11.64 6.49
CA ASN A 192 1.97 10.24 6.73
C ASN A 192 1.00 9.28 6.03
N CYS A 193 0.66 9.58 4.77
CA CYS A 193 -0.33 8.83 4.00
C CYS A 193 0.10 8.69 2.55
N VAL A 194 0.04 7.47 2.04
CA VAL A 194 0.22 7.15 0.63
C VAL A 194 -1.07 6.61 0.05
N LEU A 195 -1.51 7.16 -1.07
CA LEU A 195 -2.65 6.68 -1.85
C LEU A 195 -2.13 6.01 -3.12
N THR A 196 -2.63 4.83 -3.48
CA THR A 196 -2.12 4.05 -4.63
C THR A 196 -3.13 3.92 -5.77
N PRO A 197 -3.71 5.00 -6.31
CA PRO A 197 -4.79 4.88 -7.29
C PRO A 197 -4.33 4.30 -8.63
N ASN A 198 -5.10 3.35 -9.15
CA ASN A 198 -5.14 3.07 -10.59
C ASN A 198 -5.88 4.19 -11.33
N LEU A 199 -5.96 4.11 -12.66
CA LEU A 199 -6.62 5.13 -13.49
C LEU A 199 -8.09 5.39 -13.09
N ASN A 200 -8.84 4.34 -12.76
CA ASN A 200 -10.26 4.49 -12.43
C ASN A 200 -10.47 5.05 -11.02
N GLU A 201 -9.64 4.64 -10.06
CA GLU A 201 -9.61 5.23 -8.71
C GLU A 201 -9.21 6.70 -8.75
N PHE A 202 -8.19 7.04 -9.55
CA PHE A 202 -7.75 8.42 -9.76
C PHE A 202 -8.87 9.29 -10.34
N ARG A 203 -9.62 8.78 -11.34
CA ARG A 203 -10.77 9.50 -11.90
C ARG A 203 -11.85 9.80 -10.87
N ARG A 204 -12.19 8.81 -10.02
CA ARG A 204 -13.19 9.00 -8.96
C ARG A 204 -12.73 10.09 -7.98
N LEU A 205 -11.48 10.00 -7.54
CA LEU A 205 -10.89 10.99 -6.63
C LEU A 205 -10.87 12.39 -7.25
N ALA A 206 -10.39 12.52 -8.49
CA ALA A 206 -10.35 13.80 -9.21
C ALA A 206 -11.75 14.42 -9.37
N SER A 207 -12.74 13.59 -9.72
CA SER A 207 -14.13 14.03 -9.85
C SER A 207 -14.70 14.58 -8.55
N THR A 208 -14.45 13.92 -7.41
CA THR A 208 -14.91 14.42 -6.10
C THR A 208 -14.22 15.72 -5.71
N LEU A 209 -12.97 15.91 -6.12
CA LEU A 209 -12.20 17.13 -5.88
C LEU A 209 -12.50 18.25 -6.89
N GLY A 210 -13.43 18.05 -7.83
CA GLY A 210 -13.79 19.05 -8.84
C GLY A 210 -12.74 19.22 -9.95
N VAL A 211 -11.78 18.31 -10.09
CA VAL A 211 -10.75 18.36 -11.13
C VAL A 211 -11.25 17.62 -12.37
N SER A 212 -11.51 18.37 -13.44
CA SER A 212 -11.93 17.80 -14.73
C SER A 212 -10.80 17.05 -15.42
N LEU A 213 -11.07 15.82 -15.85
CA LEU A 213 -10.18 15.01 -16.68
C LEU A 213 -10.76 14.91 -18.08
N HIS A 214 -10.08 15.50 -19.06
CA HIS A 214 -10.45 15.42 -20.48
C HIS A 214 -9.73 14.23 -21.13
N GLY A 215 -10.52 13.30 -21.69
CA GLY A 215 -10.03 12.19 -22.48
C GLY A 215 -9.66 10.90 -21.73
N PRO A 216 -9.45 9.79 -22.47
CA PRO A 216 -9.39 8.43 -21.91
C PRO A 216 -8.06 8.03 -21.25
N ASN A 217 -6.96 8.82 -21.35
CA ASN A 217 -5.68 8.49 -20.70
C ASN A 217 -4.69 9.66 -20.49
N ASN A 218 -4.84 10.80 -21.17
CA ASN A 218 -3.76 11.80 -21.24
C ASN A 218 -3.74 12.84 -20.12
N ASP A 219 -4.86 13.08 -19.43
CA ASP A 219 -4.88 14.11 -18.40
C ASP A 219 -4.35 13.65 -17.04
N ARG A 220 -4.15 12.35 -16.82
CA ARG A 220 -3.70 11.88 -15.50
C ARG A 220 -2.33 12.43 -15.12
N SER A 221 -1.36 12.37 -16.04
CA SER A 221 -0.01 12.85 -15.75
C SER A 221 0.04 14.37 -15.59
N SER A 222 -0.76 15.12 -16.35
CA SER A 222 -0.83 16.59 -16.24
C SER A 222 -1.64 17.06 -15.03
N LYS A 223 -2.63 16.28 -14.57
CA LYS A 223 -3.51 16.60 -13.44
C LYS A 223 -3.10 15.97 -12.11
N LEU A 224 -2.12 15.08 -12.10
CA LEU A 224 -1.65 14.41 -10.87
C LEU A 224 -1.22 15.43 -9.80
N LEU A 225 -0.46 16.45 -10.20
CA LEU A 225 -0.01 17.50 -9.29
C LEU A 225 -1.19 18.27 -8.71
N GLU A 226 -2.12 18.69 -9.56
CA GLU A 226 -3.33 19.42 -9.17
C GLU A 226 -4.19 18.60 -8.19
N VAL A 227 -4.52 17.35 -8.53
CA VAL A 227 -5.31 16.46 -7.66
C VAL A 227 -4.62 16.23 -6.31
N THR A 228 -3.30 16.01 -6.32
CA THR A 228 -2.57 15.79 -5.07
C THR A 228 -2.51 17.05 -4.21
N ALA A 229 -2.31 18.22 -4.83
CA ALA A 229 -2.28 19.50 -4.13
C ALA A 229 -3.60 19.81 -3.41
N HIS A 230 -4.75 19.43 -3.99
CA HIS A 230 -6.07 19.58 -3.34
C HIS A 230 -6.20 18.79 -2.03
N LEU A 231 -5.49 17.67 -1.90
CA LEU A 231 -5.50 16.86 -0.67
C LEU A 231 -4.58 17.43 0.43
N ARG A 232 -3.69 18.38 0.10
CA ARG A 232 -2.89 19.14 1.07
C ARG A 232 -2.03 18.28 2.02
N GLY A 233 -1.50 17.15 1.58
CA GLY A 233 -0.63 16.33 2.45
C GLY A 233 -0.26 14.95 1.92
N PRO A 234 -1.24 14.09 1.55
CA PRO A 234 -0.96 12.74 1.10
C PRO A 234 -0.09 12.68 -0.15
N THR A 235 0.72 11.61 -0.24
CA THR A 235 1.45 11.26 -1.46
C THR A 235 0.60 10.33 -2.32
N LEU A 236 0.52 10.57 -3.62
CA LEU A 236 -0.16 9.72 -4.59
C LEU A 236 0.85 8.93 -5.42
N VAL A 237 0.68 7.61 -5.46
CA VAL A 237 1.34 6.70 -6.39
C VAL A 237 0.33 6.33 -7.48
N SER A 238 0.34 7.09 -8.56
CA SER A 238 -0.51 6.86 -9.72
C SER A 238 0.03 5.71 -10.58
N LYS A 239 -0.58 4.53 -10.42
CA LYS A 239 -0.18 3.27 -11.06
C LYS A 239 -0.42 3.30 -12.58
N GLY A 240 0.57 2.97 -13.41
CA GLY A 240 0.45 3.14 -14.87
C GLY A 240 1.44 2.36 -15.72
N PRO A 241 1.55 2.69 -17.03
CA PRO A 241 2.67 2.24 -17.86
C PRO A 241 4.02 2.60 -17.24
N VAL A 242 4.09 3.80 -16.67
CA VAL A 242 5.06 4.25 -15.66
C VAL A 242 4.31 4.57 -14.38
N ASP A 243 4.98 4.49 -13.23
CA ASP A 243 4.38 4.90 -11.96
C ASP A 243 4.83 6.33 -11.65
N ALA A 244 3.86 7.21 -11.44
CA ALA A 244 4.10 8.61 -11.11
C ALA A 244 3.76 8.84 -9.63
N ILE A 245 4.73 9.35 -8.87
CA ILE A 245 4.67 9.53 -7.43
C ILE A 245 4.69 11.03 -7.15
N CYS A 246 3.65 11.55 -6.52
CA CYS A 246 3.47 12.99 -6.35
C CYS A 246 3.05 13.32 -4.93
N ASP A 247 3.61 14.36 -4.33
CA ASP A 247 3.25 14.86 -2.99
C ASP A 247 2.48 16.20 -3.03
N GLY A 248 2.09 16.64 -4.23
CA GLY A 248 1.40 17.91 -4.46
C GLY A 248 2.35 19.08 -4.68
N LYS A 249 3.67 18.84 -4.65
CA LYS A 249 4.70 19.83 -4.98
C LYS A 249 5.62 19.30 -6.08
N VAL A 250 6.08 18.06 -5.94
CA VAL A 250 7.01 17.39 -6.84
C VAL A 250 6.36 16.12 -7.38
N THR A 251 6.66 15.78 -8.63
CA THR A 251 6.31 14.49 -9.22
C THR A 251 7.58 13.75 -9.62
N MET A 252 7.75 12.54 -9.09
CA MET A 252 8.82 11.61 -9.44
C MET A 252 8.27 10.47 -10.31
N ILE A 253 9.02 10.09 -11.34
CA ILE A 253 8.62 9.03 -12.27
C ILE A 253 9.49 7.80 -12.06
N CYS A 254 8.87 6.68 -11.71
CA CYS A 254 9.50 5.37 -11.76
C CYS A 254 9.22 4.72 -13.12
N ASN A 255 10.24 4.72 -13.99
CA ASN A 255 10.21 4.10 -15.32
C ASN A 255 11.02 2.79 -15.35
N ALA A 256 11.14 2.10 -14.22
CA ALA A 256 11.75 0.77 -14.20
C ALA A 256 10.95 -0.19 -15.10
N SER A 257 11.63 -1.04 -15.84
CA SER A 257 10.96 -2.03 -16.70
C SER A 257 10.10 -2.94 -15.84
N GLY A 258 8.85 -3.16 -16.26
CA GLY A 258 7.93 -4.12 -15.67
C GLY A 258 7.60 -5.26 -16.64
N GLY A 259 6.61 -6.07 -16.29
CA GLY A 259 6.01 -7.06 -17.19
C GLY A 259 4.92 -6.46 -18.08
N ALA A 260 4.79 -6.96 -19.32
CA ALA A 260 3.67 -6.56 -20.19
C ALA A 260 2.33 -7.21 -19.78
N LYS A 261 2.37 -8.27 -18.96
CA LYS A 261 1.18 -8.94 -18.44
C LYS A 261 0.64 -8.18 -17.24
N ARG A 262 -0.67 -7.92 -17.27
CA ARG A 262 -1.42 -7.50 -16.08
C ARG A 262 -2.06 -8.73 -15.42
N CYS A 263 -1.61 -9.09 -14.22
CA CYS A 263 -2.29 -10.02 -13.33
C CYS A 263 -3.06 -9.26 -12.23
N GLY A 264 -4.09 -9.89 -11.67
CA GLY A 264 -4.75 -9.38 -10.46
C GLY A 264 -3.78 -9.30 -9.28
N SER A 265 -4.04 -8.45 -8.31
CA SER A 265 -3.25 -8.28 -7.08
C SER A 265 -1.83 -7.72 -7.18
N GLN A 266 -1.40 -7.23 -8.36
CA GLN A 266 -0.17 -6.43 -8.44
C GLN A 266 -0.24 -5.15 -7.60
N GLY A 267 -1.43 -4.55 -7.49
CA GLY A 267 -1.67 -3.37 -6.63
C GLY A 267 -1.49 -3.71 -5.15
N ASP A 268 -1.97 -4.88 -4.73
CA ASP A 268 -1.83 -5.36 -3.36
C ASP A 268 -0.34 -5.57 -3.00
N ILE A 269 0.42 -6.22 -3.90
CA ILE A 269 1.88 -6.39 -3.74
C ILE A 269 2.59 -5.03 -3.59
N LEU A 270 2.23 -4.04 -4.43
CA LEU A 270 2.76 -2.69 -4.32
C LEU A 270 2.40 -2.03 -2.99
N ALA A 271 1.16 -2.15 -2.51
CA ALA A 271 0.73 -1.56 -1.26
C ALA A 271 1.53 -2.11 -0.05
N GLY A 272 1.73 -3.44 0.02
CA GLY A 272 2.55 -4.08 1.06
C GLY A 272 4.02 -3.70 0.98
N THR A 273 4.56 -3.59 -0.25
CA THR A 273 5.94 -3.13 -0.47
C THR A 273 6.11 -1.68 -0.03
N ILE A 274 5.19 -0.77 -0.38
CA ILE A 274 5.21 0.63 0.05
C ILE A 274 5.20 0.73 1.57
N ALA A 275 4.33 -0.02 2.25
CA ALA A 275 4.26 0.01 3.72
C ALA A 275 5.59 -0.39 4.37
N THR A 276 6.27 -1.39 3.81
CA THR A 276 7.60 -1.83 4.27
C THR A 276 8.66 -0.74 4.10
N PHE A 277 8.71 -0.12 2.91
CA PHE A 277 9.63 0.99 2.64
C PHE A 277 9.32 2.23 3.50
N ILE A 278 8.05 2.50 3.81
CA ILE A 278 7.67 3.56 4.75
C ILE A 278 8.26 3.28 6.13
N ALA A 279 8.05 2.06 6.66
CA ALA A 279 8.58 1.67 7.97
C ALA A 279 10.10 1.85 8.04
N TRP A 280 10.83 1.39 7.01
CA TRP A 280 12.27 1.54 6.91
C TRP A 280 12.72 2.99 6.79
N THR A 281 12.05 3.79 5.97
CA THR A 281 12.37 5.22 5.81
C THR A 281 12.22 5.97 7.13
N LEU A 282 11.15 5.71 7.87
CA LEU A 282 10.91 6.38 9.15
C LEU A 282 11.88 5.90 10.23
N ALA A 283 12.20 4.60 10.29
CA ALA A 283 13.21 4.07 11.21
C ALA A 283 14.60 4.64 10.93
N PHE A 284 14.98 4.76 9.65
CA PHE A 284 16.22 5.40 9.23
C PHE A 284 16.26 6.87 9.65
N LEU A 285 15.19 7.63 9.40
CA LEU A 285 15.10 9.04 9.78
C LEU A 285 15.12 9.26 11.30
N ASP A 286 14.53 8.35 12.07
CA ASP A 286 14.57 8.40 13.53
C ASP A 286 16.00 8.13 14.05
N SER A 287 16.66 7.09 13.52
CA SER A 287 18.06 6.77 13.83
C SER A 287 19.02 7.91 13.49
N ALA A 288 18.79 8.55 12.33
CA ALA A 288 19.52 9.73 11.86
C ALA A 288 19.40 10.91 12.83
N ARG A 289 18.20 11.20 13.33
CA ARG A 289 17.96 12.31 14.28
C ARG A 289 18.62 12.07 15.64
N GLN A 290 18.74 10.82 16.05
CA GLN A 290 19.34 10.44 17.33
C GLN A 290 20.88 10.41 17.27
N SER A 291 21.46 10.21 16.08
CA SER A 291 22.90 10.15 15.86
C SER A 291 23.48 11.56 15.74
N ALA A 292 23.89 12.17 16.86
CA ALA A 292 24.44 13.52 16.91
C ALA A 292 25.74 13.75 16.09
N GLU A 293 26.39 12.68 15.61
CA GLU A 293 27.69 12.73 14.92
C GLU A 293 27.62 12.70 13.39
N VAL A 294 26.45 12.45 12.77
CA VAL A 294 26.34 12.39 11.31
C VAL A 294 25.17 13.24 10.85
N GLU A 295 25.46 14.24 10.02
CA GLU A 295 24.44 14.94 9.24
C GLU A 295 23.89 13.96 8.19
N VAL A 296 22.97 13.08 8.62
CA VAL A 296 22.28 12.18 7.70
C VAL A 296 21.21 12.99 6.99
N VAL A 297 21.66 13.74 5.99
CA VAL A 297 20.78 14.37 5.02
C VAL A 297 20.29 13.26 4.09
N ILE A 298 19.07 12.75 4.33
CA ILE A 298 18.22 12.41 3.19
C ILE A 298 17.98 13.75 2.51
N LEU A 299 18.22 13.84 1.20
CA LEU A 299 18.02 15.04 0.38
C LEU A 299 16.88 15.89 0.99
N PRO A 300 17.16 17.07 1.58
CA PRO A 300 16.28 17.70 2.56
C PRO A 300 14.95 18.16 1.96
N GLU A 301 14.86 18.11 0.63
CA GLU A 301 13.73 18.49 -0.19
C GLU A 301 12.80 17.32 -0.55
N ILE A 302 13.23 16.06 -0.35
CA ILE A 302 12.43 14.89 -0.74
C ILE A 302 11.53 14.46 0.41
N ASN A 303 10.23 14.49 0.16
CA ASN A 303 9.23 13.92 1.05
C ASN A 303 9.53 12.42 1.33
N PRO A 304 9.65 11.99 2.61
CA PRO A 304 9.93 10.60 2.96
C PRO A 304 8.97 9.58 2.33
N MET A 305 7.69 9.94 2.19
CA MET A 305 6.68 9.07 1.56
C MET A 305 6.92 8.91 0.05
N VAL A 306 7.45 9.94 -0.61
CA VAL A 306 7.83 9.88 -2.02
C VAL A 306 9.04 8.96 -2.20
N LEU A 307 10.05 9.08 -1.34
CA LEU A 307 11.25 8.22 -1.37
C LEU A 307 10.88 6.74 -1.14
N ALA A 308 10.09 6.46 -0.10
CA ALA A 308 9.60 5.12 0.20
C ALA A 308 8.80 4.53 -0.97
N SER A 309 7.88 5.32 -1.54
CA SER A 309 7.06 4.92 -2.68
C SER A 309 7.91 4.65 -3.93
N TYR A 310 8.97 5.43 -4.16
CA TYR A 310 9.87 5.21 -5.30
C TYR A 310 10.63 3.89 -5.16
N GLY A 311 11.18 3.60 -3.98
CA GLY A 311 11.85 2.33 -3.70
C GLY A 311 10.91 1.14 -3.91
N ALA A 312 9.69 1.22 -3.40
CA ALA A 312 8.69 0.18 -3.58
C ALA A 312 8.27 -0.03 -5.05
N CYS A 313 8.04 1.06 -5.81
CA CYS A 313 7.77 0.98 -7.24
C CYS A 313 8.93 0.34 -8.01
N LEU A 314 10.18 0.64 -7.64
CA LEU A 314 11.36 0.05 -8.27
C LEU A 314 11.42 -1.47 -8.07
N VAL A 315 11.24 -1.94 -6.82
CA VAL A 315 11.24 -3.37 -6.47
C VAL A 315 10.11 -4.11 -7.17
N THR A 316 8.89 -3.61 -7.04
CA THR A 316 7.71 -4.27 -7.60
C THR A 316 7.75 -4.34 -9.12
N ARG A 317 8.23 -3.30 -9.82
CA ARG A 317 8.42 -3.34 -11.27
C ARG A 317 9.47 -4.35 -11.69
N THR A 318 10.62 -4.36 -11.01
CA THR A 318 11.67 -5.37 -11.23
C THR A 318 11.14 -6.79 -11.05
N ALA A 319 10.43 -7.06 -9.94
CA ALA A 319 9.83 -8.37 -9.67
C ALA A 319 8.81 -8.76 -10.76
N ALA A 320 7.99 -7.81 -11.22
CA ALA A 320 7.07 -8.03 -12.32
C ALA A 320 7.80 -8.34 -13.64
N ALA A 321 8.94 -7.71 -13.91
CA ALA A 321 9.76 -7.99 -15.08
C ALA A 321 10.36 -9.41 -15.03
N TYR A 322 10.88 -9.85 -13.87
CA TYR A 322 11.40 -11.21 -13.67
C TYR A 322 10.30 -12.25 -13.84
N ALA A 323 9.16 -12.07 -13.17
CA ALA A 323 8.02 -12.96 -13.29
C ALA A 323 7.50 -13.04 -14.74
N PHE A 324 7.45 -11.91 -15.44
CA PHE A 324 7.05 -11.88 -16.84
C PHE A 324 8.08 -12.56 -17.76
N ALA A 325 9.38 -12.37 -17.50
CA ALA A 325 10.43 -13.05 -18.24
C ALA A 325 10.29 -14.58 -18.14
N ALA A 326 9.98 -15.08 -16.95
CA ALA A 326 9.81 -16.51 -16.68
C ALA A 326 8.47 -17.09 -17.19
N ARG A 327 7.35 -16.36 -17.04
CA ARG A 327 5.99 -16.93 -17.19
C ARG A 327 5.19 -16.34 -18.34
N LYS A 328 5.62 -15.20 -18.90
CA LYS A 328 5.00 -14.52 -20.04
C LYS A 328 3.48 -14.40 -19.87
N ARG A 329 2.69 -15.03 -20.75
CA ARG A 329 1.23 -14.98 -20.74
C ARG A 329 0.63 -15.58 -19.47
N ALA A 330 1.25 -16.60 -18.92
CA ALA A 330 0.78 -17.34 -17.75
C ALA A 330 1.05 -16.65 -16.41
N MET A 331 1.86 -15.58 -16.39
CA MET A 331 2.23 -14.86 -15.16
C MET A 331 1.00 -14.49 -14.31
N ALA A 332 1.01 -14.91 -13.05
CA ALA A 332 0.07 -14.56 -12.00
C ALA A 332 0.73 -13.67 -10.93
N ALA A 333 -0.04 -13.18 -9.95
CA ALA A 333 0.51 -12.39 -8.84
C ALA A 333 1.44 -13.23 -7.95
N SER A 334 1.17 -14.52 -7.75
CA SER A 334 2.05 -15.43 -7.01
C SER A 334 3.44 -15.55 -7.66
N ASP A 335 3.51 -15.54 -8.99
CA ASP A 335 4.80 -15.53 -9.70
C ASP A 335 5.54 -14.21 -9.49
N MET A 336 4.84 -13.08 -9.37
CA MET A 336 5.45 -11.79 -9.05
C MET A 336 5.92 -11.74 -7.59
N LEU A 337 5.10 -12.25 -6.67
CA LEU A 337 5.39 -12.32 -5.24
C LEU A 337 6.68 -13.11 -4.97
N SER A 338 6.88 -14.23 -5.66
CA SER A 338 8.09 -15.07 -5.51
C SER A 338 9.37 -14.42 -6.06
N GLN A 339 9.26 -13.32 -6.81
CA GLN A 339 10.40 -12.60 -7.38
C GLN A 339 10.78 -11.34 -6.58
N LEU A 340 10.06 -11.00 -5.51
CA LEU A 340 10.35 -9.81 -4.69
C LEU A 340 11.73 -9.90 -4.03
N GLY A 341 12.09 -11.04 -3.44
CA GLY A 341 13.41 -11.25 -2.84
C GLY A 341 14.55 -11.07 -3.84
N SER A 342 14.48 -11.73 -5.00
CA SER A 342 15.49 -11.56 -6.06
C SER A 342 15.56 -10.13 -6.61
N ALA A 343 14.42 -9.42 -6.65
CA ALA A 343 14.40 -8.01 -7.02
C ALA A 343 15.11 -7.14 -5.97
N MET A 344 14.91 -7.40 -4.68
CA MET A 344 15.61 -6.73 -3.58
C MET A 344 17.12 -6.94 -3.68
N GLU A 345 17.57 -8.20 -3.81
CA GLU A 345 18.99 -8.54 -3.91
C GLU A 345 19.68 -7.84 -5.09
N MET A 346 19.06 -7.89 -6.27
CA MET A 346 19.61 -7.23 -7.46
C MET A 346 19.71 -5.71 -7.29
N LEU A 347 18.69 -5.10 -6.68
CA LEU A 347 18.61 -3.64 -6.56
C LEU A 347 19.50 -3.09 -5.45
N PHE A 348 19.70 -3.82 -4.35
CA PHE A 348 20.26 -3.28 -3.11
C PHE A 348 21.48 -4.05 -2.56
N ASP A 349 21.58 -5.37 -2.79
CA ASP A 349 22.66 -6.21 -2.20
C ASP A 349 23.88 -6.40 -3.11
N SER A 350 23.90 -5.75 -4.27
CA SER A 350 25.09 -5.74 -5.14
C SER A 350 26.21 -4.85 -4.58
N ALA A 351 26.78 -5.26 -3.46
CA ALA A 351 28.07 -4.85 -2.91
C ALA A 351 29.00 -6.07 -2.96
N GLY A 352 29.48 -6.43 -4.15
CA GLY A 352 30.36 -7.58 -4.36
C GLY A 352 31.17 -7.62 -5.65
N THR A 353 31.12 -6.61 -6.52
CA THR A 353 32.00 -6.53 -7.69
C THR A 353 32.72 -5.20 -7.76
N GLY A 354 33.73 -5.09 -6.91
CA GLY A 354 34.75 -4.04 -6.95
C GLY A 354 36.07 -4.58 -6.38
N GLY A 355 36.88 -5.22 -7.24
CA GLY A 355 38.32 -5.42 -7.01
C GLY A 355 38.84 -6.87 -7.01
N GLY A 356 39.62 -7.23 -8.04
CA GLY A 356 40.76 -8.16 -7.89
C GLY A 356 40.67 -9.56 -8.54
N GLY A 357 41.19 -9.67 -9.77
CA GLY A 357 42.11 -10.74 -10.23
C GLY A 357 41.75 -12.24 -10.10
N GLY A 358 41.54 -12.89 -11.25
CA GLY A 358 42.26 -14.12 -11.63
C GLY A 358 41.73 -15.50 -11.20
N ALA A 359 41.60 -16.37 -12.22
CA ALA A 359 41.38 -17.84 -12.22
C ALA A 359 39.98 -18.32 -11.78
N GLY A 360 39.24 -19.17 -12.50
CA GLY A 360 39.56 -20.12 -13.56
C GLY A 360 38.92 -21.46 -13.20
N GLY A 361 37.86 -21.87 -13.90
CA GLY A 361 37.24 -23.21 -13.74
C GLY A 361 35.78 -23.26 -14.19
N GLY A 362 35.54 -23.78 -15.40
CA GLY A 362 34.26 -23.75 -16.09
C GLY A 362 33.25 -24.83 -15.69
N GLY A 363 31.97 -24.59 -16.06
CA GLY A 363 30.88 -25.54 -15.89
C GLY A 363 29.51 -24.97 -16.27
N GLN A 364 29.32 -24.74 -17.58
CA GLN A 364 28.07 -24.65 -18.36
C GLN A 364 26.75 -24.25 -17.69
N GLY A 365 26.23 -23.08 -18.09
CA GLY A 365 24.86 -22.64 -17.89
C GLY A 365 24.58 -21.27 -18.54
N GLN A 366 25.05 -21.04 -19.77
CA GLN A 366 24.74 -19.81 -20.51
C GLN A 366 23.35 -19.90 -21.14
N GLY A 367 22.45 -19.01 -20.71
CA GLY A 367 21.14 -18.84 -21.30
C GLY A 367 20.48 -17.52 -20.88
N LEU A 368 20.81 -16.45 -21.61
CA LEU A 368 20.12 -15.16 -21.70
C LEU A 368 19.81 -14.39 -20.40
N LEU A 369 20.52 -13.29 -20.18
CA LEU A 369 19.98 -12.07 -19.55
C LEU A 369 20.83 -10.85 -19.95
N GLN A 370 20.59 -10.34 -21.16
CA GLN A 370 20.80 -8.92 -21.45
C GLN A 370 19.42 -8.26 -21.41
N ALA A 371 19.03 -7.78 -20.23
CA ALA A 371 17.98 -6.78 -20.13
C ALA A 371 18.60 -5.45 -20.58
N HIS A 372 18.31 -5.02 -21.80
CA HIS A 372 18.69 -3.70 -22.31
C HIS A 372 18.13 -2.62 -21.39
N THR A 373 18.97 -2.08 -20.50
CA THR A 373 18.73 -0.80 -19.82
C THR A 373 19.06 0.33 -20.79
N SER A 374 18.17 0.60 -21.74
CA SER A 374 18.18 1.85 -22.51
C SER A 374 16.93 2.65 -22.14
N GLY A 375 16.89 3.13 -20.90
CA GLY A 375 15.94 4.16 -20.48
C GLY A 375 16.62 5.52 -20.65
N GLN A 376 16.02 6.41 -21.44
CA GLN A 376 16.47 7.81 -21.55
C GLN A 376 16.45 8.51 -20.18
N PRO A 377 17.34 9.49 -19.94
CA PRO A 377 17.41 10.19 -18.66
C PRO A 377 16.11 10.93 -18.34
N ALA A 378 15.73 10.93 -17.06
CA ALA A 378 14.52 11.56 -16.55
C ALA A 378 14.50 13.08 -16.81
N THR A 379 13.42 13.58 -17.42
CA THR A 379 13.20 15.01 -17.65
C THR A 379 12.36 15.59 -16.50
N MET A 380 12.89 16.61 -15.83
CA MET A 380 12.10 17.50 -14.98
C MET A 380 11.29 18.42 -15.90
N VAL A 381 9.96 18.39 -15.82
CA VAL A 381 9.12 19.35 -16.54
C VAL A 381 8.86 20.53 -15.59
N GLY A 382 9.64 21.60 -15.75
CA GLY A 382 9.37 22.91 -15.14
C GLY A 382 8.56 23.78 -16.09
N VAL A 383 7.50 24.41 -15.60
CA VAL A 383 6.68 25.34 -16.38
C VAL A 383 7.45 26.66 -16.52
N GLY A 384 7.96 26.92 -17.72
CA GLY A 384 8.41 28.25 -18.12
C GLY A 384 7.18 29.13 -18.34
N GLY A 385 7.09 30.22 -17.58
CA GLY A 385 6.14 31.29 -17.84
C GLY A 385 6.44 31.96 -19.17
N ALA A 386 5.39 32.26 -19.93
CA ALA A 386 5.41 33.24 -21.00
C ALA A 386 4.19 34.12 -20.82
N GLY A 387 4.45 35.36 -20.38
CA GLY A 387 3.52 36.46 -20.54
C GLY A 387 3.64 37.05 -21.94
N ALA A 388 2.50 37.36 -22.52
CA ALA A 388 2.13 38.59 -23.23
C ALA A 388 0.71 38.38 -23.78
#